data_AF-A0A9E4IIA2-F1
#
_entry.id   AF-A0A9E4IIA2-F1
#
_cell.length_a   1.000
_cell.length_b   1.000
_cell.length_c   1.000
_cell.angle_alpha   90.00
_cell.angle_beta   90.00
_cell.angle_gamma   90.00
#
_symmetry.space_group_name_H-M   'P 1'
#
loop_
_entity.id
_entity.type
_entity.pdbx_description
1 polymer ?
#
loop_
_entity_poly.entity_id
_entity_poly.type
_entity_poly.pdbx_seq_one_letter_code
_entity_poly.pdbx_strand_id
1 'polypeptide(L)'
;MTDVASGSGRLRIIASALSIGGLQRHIFLCAQQSNPRCSTYEESKQAWRQLKRTAKALDIASAPPVWRGNLSRPATPVELGNGTILRSKVDCLRVCEQGPIAVVYPDGVWYHSVAGEVLDRIVREHLVGGLTVDEYVFAVDNLHPGMATDQSVQ
;
A
#
# COMPACT_ATOMS: atom_id res chain seq x y z
N MET A 1 32.69 -8.44 -2.84
CA MET A 1 32.08 -9.08 -4.03
C MET A 1 30.84 -9.81 -3.57
N THR A 2 29.68 -9.17 -3.63
CA THR A 2 28.41 -9.78 -3.23
C THR A 2 27.96 -10.75 -4.31
N ASP A 3 27.72 -11.98 -3.90
CA ASP A 3 27.28 -13.08 -4.72
C ASP A 3 25.91 -12.79 -5.38
N VAL A 4 25.95 -12.35 -6.64
CA VAL A 4 24.79 -12.10 -7.50
C VAL A 4 24.24 -13.42 -8.08
N ALA A 5 24.88 -14.56 -7.83
CA ALA A 5 24.60 -15.83 -8.52
C ALA A 5 23.54 -16.70 -7.84
N SER A 6 23.11 -16.42 -6.60
CA SER A 6 21.96 -17.11 -6.00
C SER A 6 20.63 -16.54 -6.54
N GLY A 7 19.61 -17.39 -6.73
CA GLY A 7 18.26 -16.95 -7.15
C GLY A 7 17.65 -15.87 -6.25
N SER A 8 18.09 -15.78 -4.99
CA SER A 8 17.71 -14.74 -4.03
C SER A 8 18.41 -13.39 -4.26
N GLY A 9 19.56 -13.36 -4.94
CA GLY A 9 20.29 -12.13 -5.27
C GLY A 9 19.48 -11.18 -6.14
N ARG A 10 18.80 -11.71 -7.18
CA ARG A 10 17.87 -10.94 -8.02
C ARG A 10 16.78 -10.31 -7.17
N LEU A 11 16.12 -11.08 -6.30
CA LEU A 11 15.03 -10.59 -5.46
C LEU A 11 15.45 -9.45 -4.52
N ARG A 12 16.69 -9.48 -3.99
CA ARG A 12 17.22 -8.38 -3.18
C ARG A 12 17.33 -7.07 -3.97
N ILE A 13 17.80 -7.14 -5.20
CA ILE A 13 17.89 -5.97 -6.08
C ILE A 13 16.50 -5.42 -6.42
N ILE A 14 15.54 -6.32 -6.68
CA ILE A 14 14.13 -5.95 -6.88
C ILE A 14 13.57 -5.25 -5.63
N ALA A 15 13.84 -5.77 -4.45
CA ALA A 15 13.39 -5.20 -3.19
C ALA A 15 13.93 -3.78 -3.01
N SER A 16 15.24 -3.57 -3.19
CA SER A 16 15.88 -2.25 -3.12
C SER A 16 15.28 -1.25 -4.13
N ALA A 17 15.02 -1.68 -5.37
CA ALA A 17 14.39 -0.84 -6.40
C ALA A 17 12.96 -0.39 -6.05
N LEU A 18 12.27 -1.18 -5.21
CA LEU A 18 10.90 -0.93 -4.77
C LEU A 18 10.83 -0.38 -3.34
N SER A 19 11.97 -0.02 -2.76
CA SER A 19 12.11 0.43 -1.37
C SER A 19 11.62 -0.59 -0.32
N ILE A 20 11.46 -1.86 -0.71
CA ILE A 20 11.03 -2.93 0.20
C ILE A 20 12.15 -3.18 1.22
N GLY A 21 11.80 -3.03 2.51
CA GLY A 21 12.74 -3.04 3.64
C GLY A 21 12.98 -1.65 4.25
N GLY A 22 12.54 -0.57 3.59
CA GLY A 22 12.59 0.81 4.09
C GLY A 22 11.26 1.55 3.95
N LEU A 23 10.16 0.81 3.80
CA LEU A 23 8.81 1.38 3.68
C LEU A 23 8.35 1.92 5.03
N GLN A 24 7.71 3.09 5.03
CA GLN A 24 6.98 3.60 6.18
C GLN A 24 5.60 2.95 6.26
N ARG A 25 4.89 2.84 5.13
CA ARG A 25 3.55 2.28 5.07
C ARG A 25 3.29 1.44 3.83
N HIS A 26 2.35 0.51 3.95
CA HIS A 26 1.82 -0.28 2.84
C HIS A 26 0.30 -0.30 2.92
N ILE A 27 -0.37 0.31 1.94
CA ILE A 27 -1.82 0.23 1.79
C ILE A 27 -2.22 -0.95 0.91
N PHE A 28 -3.11 -1.79 1.41
CA PHE A 28 -3.81 -2.83 0.66
C PHE A 28 -5.23 -2.36 0.39
N LEU A 29 -5.59 -2.17 -0.89
CA LEU A 29 -6.93 -1.73 -1.29
C LEU A 29 -7.69 -2.87 -1.98
N CYS A 30 -8.85 -3.21 -1.44
CA CYS A 30 -9.83 -4.10 -2.06
C CYS A 30 -10.36 -3.44 -3.34
N ALA A 31 -9.93 -3.92 -4.51
CA ALA A 31 -10.32 -3.30 -5.77
C ALA A 31 -10.26 -4.23 -6.98
N GLN A 32 -11.18 -3.99 -7.92
CA GLN A 32 -11.40 -4.82 -9.10
C GLN A 32 -11.66 -6.28 -8.72
N GLN A 33 -12.57 -6.49 -7.77
CA GLN A 33 -12.82 -7.79 -7.17
C GLN A 33 -13.43 -8.74 -8.20
N SER A 34 -13.08 -10.02 -8.11
CA SER A 34 -13.64 -11.09 -8.95
C SER A 34 -15.13 -11.29 -8.66
N ASN A 35 -15.56 -11.02 -7.41
CA ASN A 35 -16.95 -11.07 -6.96
C ASN A 35 -17.29 -9.84 -6.10
N PRO A 36 -17.66 -8.70 -6.71
CA PRO A 36 -17.92 -7.46 -5.99
C PRO A 36 -19.21 -7.55 -5.16
N ARG A 37 -19.14 -7.27 -3.85
CA ARG A 37 -20.29 -7.29 -2.94
C ARG A 37 -20.59 -5.96 -2.25
N CYS A 38 -19.56 -5.25 -1.79
CA CYS A 38 -19.68 -4.05 -0.97
C CYS A 38 -19.29 -2.74 -1.65
N SER A 39 -18.79 -2.83 -2.87
CA SER A 39 -18.50 -1.73 -3.79
C SER A 39 -18.63 -2.27 -5.20
N THR A 40 -19.01 -1.45 -6.16
CA THR A 40 -19.05 -1.92 -7.56
C THR A 40 -17.63 -2.14 -8.09
N TYR A 41 -17.50 -2.96 -9.16
CA TYR A 41 -16.23 -3.15 -9.83
C TYR A 41 -15.65 -1.83 -10.36
N GLU A 42 -16.49 -0.97 -10.96
CA GLU A 42 -16.02 0.29 -11.53
C GLU A 42 -15.64 1.32 -10.46
N GLU A 43 -16.39 1.39 -9.35
CA GLU A 43 -16.05 2.25 -8.21
C GLU A 43 -14.68 1.87 -7.62
N SER A 44 -14.47 0.59 -7.30
CA SER A 44 -13.20 0.14 -6.73
C SER A 44 -12.03 0.24 -7.72
N LYS A 45 -12.29 0.07 -9.02
CA LYS A 45 -11.33 0.35 -10.10
C LYS A 45 -10.95 1.83 -10.19
N GLN A 46 -11.91 2.74 -10.00
CA GLN A 46 -11.66 4.17 -9.95
C GLN A 46 -10.83 4.54 -8.73
N ALA A 47 -11.15 4.01 -7.55
CA ALA A 47 -10.36 4.18 -6.34
C ALA A 47 -8.91 3.71 -6.54
N TRP A 48 -8.69 2.53 -7.13
CA TRP A 48 -7.34 2.05 -7.44
C TRP A 48 -6.58 2.98 -8.42
N ARG A 49 -7.27 3.51 -9.45
CA ARG A 49 -6.66 4.47 -10.37
C ARG A 49 -6.30 5.77 -9.68
N GLN A 50 -7.17 6.28 -8.81
CA GLN A 50 -6.94 7.49 -8.02
C GLN A 50 -5.73 7.30 -7.10
N LEU A 51 -5.68 6.22 -6.31
CA LEU A 51 -4.55 5.92 -5.42
C LEU A 51 -3.21 5.96 -6.17
N LYS A 52 -3.14 5.35 -7.35
CA LYS A 52 -1.93 5.38 -8.19
C LYS A 52 -1.57 6.78 -8.66
N ARG A 53 -2.56 7.59 -9.06
CA ARG A 53 -2.34 8.97 -9.52
C ARG A 53 -1.89 9.86 -8.37
N THR A 54 -2.58 9.83 -7.24
CA THR A 54 -2.26 10.64 -6.06
C THR A 54 -0.87 10.28 -5.54
N ALA A 55 -0.55 8.98 -5.42
CA ALA A 55 0.78 8.56 -4.98
C ALA A 55 1.90 8.97 -5.95
N LYS A 56 1.64 9.00 -7.27
CA LYS A 56 2.60 9.52 -8.25
C LYS A 56 2.75 11.05 -8.13
N ALA A 57 1.64 11.77 -7.98
CA ALA A 57 1.64 13.23 -7.88
C ALA A 57 2.36 13.75 -6.64
N LEU A 58 2.34 12.97 -5.55
CA LEU A 58 3.03 13.30 -4.30
C LEU A 58 4.46 12.71 -4.21
N ASP A 59 4.90 11.95 -5.21
CA ASP A 59 6.19 11.23 -5.24
C ASP A 59 6.45 10.32 -4.03
N ILE A 60 5.41 9.69 -3.49
CA ILE A 60 5.50 8.89 -2.25
C ILE A 60 5.75 7.40 -2.52
N ALA A 61 5.89 7.00 -3.79
CA ALA A 61 5.96 5.60 -4.17
C ALA A 61 6.89 5.36 -5.36
N SER A 62 7.79 4.39 -5.20
CA SER A 62 8.82 4.07 -6.19
C SER A 62 8.21 3.64 -7.52
N ALA A 63 8.76 4.17 -8.62
CA ALA A 63 8.38 3.78 -9.96
C ALA A 63 8.66 2.28 -10.20
N PRO A 64 7.86 1.59 -11.02
CA PRO A 64 8.17 0.23 -11.39
C PRO A 64 9.50 0.17 -12.19
N PRO A 65 10.39 -0.78 -11.89
CA PRO A 65 11.64 -0.92 -12.63
C PRO A 65 11.40 -1.37 -14.07
N VAL A 66 12.29 -0.97 -14.98
CA VAL A 66 12.19 -1.17 -16.44
C VAL A 66 12.11 -2.63 -16.89
N TRP A 67 12.56 -3.58 -16.07
CA TRP A 67 12.52 -5.01 -16.35
C TRP A 67 11.28 -5.70 -15.77
N ARG A 68 10.38 -5.01 -15.05
CA ARG A 68 9.20 -5.63 -14.42
C ARG A 68 8.40 -6.45 -15.44
N GLY A 69 8.21 -7.74 -15.17
CA GLY A 69 7.49 -8.66 -16.06
C GLY A 69 8.35 -9.30 -17.16
N ASN A 70 9.62 -8.94 -17.29
CA ASN A 70 10.58 -9.54 -18.22
C ASN A 70 11.74 -10.17 -17.45
N LEU A 71 11.69 -11.49 -17.27
CA LEU A 71 12.69 -12.24 -16.50
C LEU A 71 14.05 -12.33 -17.23
N SER A 72 14.05 -12.22 -18.55
CA SER A 72 15.27 -12.26 -19.37
C SER A 72 16.10 -10.98 -19.26
N ARG A 73 15.50 -9.85 -18.86
CA ARG A 73 16.23 -8.58 -18.68
C ARG A 73 16.98 -8.59 -17.34
N PRO A 74 18.27 -8.18 -17.31
CA PRO A 74 19.04 -8.14 -16.07
C PRO A 74 18.41 -7.17 -15.06
N ALA A 75 18.45 -7.55 -13.79
CA ALA A 75 17.93 -6.73 -12.71
C ALA A 75 18.89 -5.63 -12.26
N THR A 76 20.04 -5.41 -12.93
CA THR A 76 21.13 -4.52 -12.47
C THR A 76 21.70 -3.65 -13.59
N PRO A 77 22.21 -2.43 -13.29
CA PRO A 77 21.99 -1.67 -12.04
C PRO A 77 20.58 -1.06 -12.02
N VAL A 78 20.02 -0.86 -10.83
CA VAL A 78 18.73 -0.17 -10.66
C VAL A 78 18.93 1.00 -9.71
N GLU A 79 18.38 2.15 -10.06
CA GLU A 79 18.29 3.29 -9.15
C GLU A 79 17.45 2.88 -7.93
N LEU A 80 17.93 3.24 -6.74
CA LEU A 80 17.19 2.96 -5.51
C LEU A 80 15.85 3.68 -5.54
N GLY A 81 14.79 2.98 -5.15
CA GLY A 81 13.48 3.60 -4.99
C GLY A 81 13.55 4.66 -3.89
N ASN A 82 12.91 5.82 -4.12
CA ASN A 82 12.80 6.91 -3.14
C ASN A 82 11.43 6.93 -2.42
N GLY A 83 10.46 6.14 -2.89
CA GLY A 83 9.14 6.11 -2.29
C GLY A 83 9.13 5.40 -0.95
N THR A 84 8.42 5.96 0.02
CA THR A 84 8.25 5.39 1.36
C THR A 84 6.95 4.60 1.52
N ILE A 85 6.08 4.61 0.50
CA ILE A 85 4.74 4.01 0.55
C ILE A 85 4.55 2.99 -0.55
N LEU A 86 4.26 1.76 -0.15
CA LEU A 86 3.87 0.69 -1.07
C LEU A 86 2.35 0.61 -1.17
N ARG A 87 1.86 0.14 -2.32
CA ARG A 87 0.43 -0.07 -2.58
C ARG A 87 0.21 -1.41 -3.25
N SER A 88 -0.77 -2.15 -2.76
CA SER A 88 -1.22 -3.40 -3.37
C SER A 88 -2.71 -3.35 -3.63
N LYS A 89 -3.08 -3.69 -4.86
CA LYS A 89 -4.46 -4.05 -5.17
C LYS A 89 -4.67 -5.48 -4.70
N VAL A 90 -5.66 -5.69 -3.85
CA VAL A 90 -6.08 -7.02 -3.39
C VAL A 90 -7.50 -7.30 -3.88
N ASP A 91 -7.84 -8.58 -3.98
CA ASP A 91 -9.16 -9.02 -4.42
C ASP A 91 -10.22 -8.72 -3.33
N CYS A 92 -10.40 -9.58 -2.33
CA CYS A 92 -11.32 -9.35 -1.23
C CYS A 92 -10.61 -9.38 0.14
N LEU A 93 -10.94 -8.44 1.02
CA LEU A 93 -10.51 -8.42 2.43
C LEU A 93 -11.55 -9.04 3.38
N ARG A 94 -12.54 -9.75 2.83
CA ARG A 94 -13.58 -10.53 3.54
C ARG A 94 -14.62 -9.76 4.37
N VAL A 95 -14.50 -8.44 4.50
CA VAL A 95 -15.49 -7.60 5.20
C VAL A 95 -16.83 -7.54 4.45
N CYS A 96 -16.79 -7.33 3.13
CA CYS A 96 -17.98 -7.36 2.26
C CYS A 96 -19.14 -6.43 2.71
N GLU A 97 -18.84 -5.32 3.37
CA GLU A 97 -19.80 -4.28 3.74
C GLU A 97 -19.14 -2.89 3.66
N GLN A 98 -19.88 -1.86 3.24
CA GLN A 98 -19.42 -0.46 3.16
C GLN A 98 -18.07 -0.27 2.43
N GLY A 99 -17.86 -0.96 1.31
CA GLY A 99 -16.61 -0.88 0.55
C GLY A 99 -16.44 0.41 -0.26
N PRO A 100 -15.29 0.59 -0.95
CA PRO A 100 -14.10 -0.27 -0.92
C PRO A 100 -13.42 -0.30 0.45
N ILE A 101 -12.77 -1.42 0.78
CA ILE A 101 -12.04 -1.61 2.05
C ILE A 101 -10.55 -1.45 1.84
N ALA A 102 -9.87 -0.79 2.78
CA ALA A 102 -8.41 -0.76 2.81
C ALA A 102 -7.85 -1.09 4.20
N VAL A 103 -6.62 -1.59 4.23
CA VAL A 103 -5.83 -1.73 5.46
C VAL A 103 -4.44 -1.15 5.24
N VAL A 104 -3.93 -0.43 6.23
CA VAL A 104 -2.61 0.20 6.21
C VAL A 104 -1.68 -0.50 7.20
N TYR A 105 -0.59 -1.06 6.69
CA TYR A 105 0.48 -1.66 7.48
C TYR A 105 1.68 -0.71 7.60
N PRO A 106 2.44 -0.73 8.71
CA PRO A 106 2.23 -1.56 9.91
C PRO A 106 1.22 -0.97 10.90
N ASP A 107 0.61 0.17 10.59
CA ASP A 107 -0.29 0.89 11.50
C ASP A 107 -1.52 0.08 11.94
N GLY A 108 -1.88 -0.97 11.20
CA GLY A 108 -3.00 -1.87 11.52
C GLY A 108 -4.37 -1.23 11.37
N VAL A 109 -4.46 -0.09 10.68
CA VAL A 109 -5.70 0.69 10.55
C VAL A 109 -6.53 0.20 9.38
N TRP A 110 -7.81 -0.06 9.64
CA TRP A 110 -8.80 -0.53 8.66
C TRP A 110 -9.81 0.56 8.32
N TYR A 111 -9.98 0.81 7.02
CA TYR A 111 -10.87 1.83 6.48
C TYR A 111 -12.00 1.26 5.63
N HIS A 112 -13.16 1.91 5.69
CA HIS A 112 -14.30 1.67 4.80
C HIS A 112 -14.52 2.85 3.84
N SER A 113 -15.43 2.69 2.86
CA SER A 113 -15.81 3.72 1.89
C SER A 113 -14.63 4.38 1.17
N VAL A 114 -13.57 3.61 0.88
CA VAL A 114 -12.28 4.13 0.40
C VAL A 114 -12.35 4.49 -1.11
N ALA A 115 -12.99 5.61 -1.40
CA ALA A 115 -13.15 6.19 -2.74
C ALA A 115 -13.30 7.73 -2.66
N GLY A 116 -13.08 8.43 -3.78
CA GLY A 116 -13.29 9.87 -3.86
C GLY A 116 -12.48 10.66 -2.83
N GLU A 117 -13.12 11.58 -2.12
CA GLU A 117 -12.48 12.42 -1.09
C GLU A 117 -11.87 11.60 0.05
N VAL A 118 -12.54 10.51 0.47
CA VAL A 118 -12.07 9.64 1.56
C VAL A 118 -10.68 9.09 1.24
N LEU A 119 -10.48 8.63 0.00
CA LEU A 119 -9.18 8.12 -0.43
C LEU A 119 -8.11 9.22 -0.48
N ASP A 120 -8.45 10.45 -0.89
CA ASP A 120 -7.49 11.55 -0.90
C ASP A 120 -7.08 11.96 0.52
N ARG A 121 -8.01 11.97 1.47
CA ARG A 121 -7.74 12.17 2.90
C ARG A 121 -6.84 11.09 3.45
N ILE A 122 -7.16 9.80 3.23
CA ILE A 122 -6.31 8.69 3.67
C ILE A 122 -4.88 8.81 3.12
N VAL A 123 -4.72 9.18 1.84
CA VAL A 123 -3.37 9.34 1.27
C VAL A 123 -2.62 10.52 1.91
N ARG A 124 -3.25 11.68 2.06
CA ARG A 124 -2.58 12.90 2.54
C ARG A 124 -2.39 12.92 4.05
N GLU A 125 -3.44 12.62 4.80
CA GLU A 125 -3.45 12.66 6.27
C GLU A 125 -2.73 11.43 6.81
N HIS A 126 -3.12 10.22 6.39
CA HIS A 126 -2.59 9.01 7.02
C HIS A 126 -1.32 8.52 6.37
N LEU A 127 -1.32 8.24 5.07
CA LEU A 127 -0.15 7.65 4.42
C LEU A 127 1.06 8.58 4.49
N VAL A 128 0.86 9.87 4.17
CA VAL A 128 1.92 10.89 4.22
C VAL A 128 2.07 11.52 5.60
N GLY A 129 0.99 12.02 6.20
CA GLY A 129 1.05 12.76 7.46
C GLY A 129 1.11 11.90 8.73
N GLY A 130 0.77 10.62 8.64
CA GLY A 130 0.67 9.72 9.80
C GLY A 130 -0.51 9.95 10.72
N LEU A 131 -1.52 10.72 10.29
CA LEU A 131 -2.74 11.00 11.04
C LEU A 131 -3.91 10.22 10.43
N THR A 132 -4.59 9.41 11.23
CA THR A 132 -5.72 8.60 10.77
C THR A 132 -6.94 9.46 10.43
N VAL A 133 -7.74 8.97 9.48
CA VAL A 133 -9.01 9.59 9.11
C VAL A 133 -10.13 8.93 9.91
N ASP A 134 -10.21 9.24 11.20
CA ASP A 134 -10.97 8.48 12.20
C ASP A 134 -12.44 8.27 11.84
N GLU A 135 -13.06 9.19 11.10
CA GLU A 135 -14.46 9.05 10.67
C GLU A 135 -14.71 7.81 9.78
N TYR A 136 -13.68 7.26 9.16
CA TYR A 136 -13.75 6.10 8.27
C TYR A 136 -13.00 4.87 8.81
N VAL A 137 -12.44 4.95 10.02
CA VAL A 137 -11.78 3.83 10.68
C VAL A 137 -12.82 2.96 11.37
N PHE A 138 -12.81 1.66 11.10
CA PHE A 138 -13.70 0.70 11.78
C PHE A 138 -12.97 -0.34 12.64
N ALA A 139 -11.65 -0.47 12.50
CA ALA A 139 -10.81 -1.33 13.34
C ALA A 139 -9.34 -0.89 13.31
N VAL A 140 -8.61 -1.15 14.41
CA VAL A 140 -7.17 -0.93 14.52
C VAL A 140 -6.52 -2.12 15.23
N ASP A 141 -5.55 -2.75 14.57
CA ASP A 141 -4.74 -3.84 15.12
C ASP A 141 -3.38 -3.34 15.62
N ASN A 142 -2.90 -3.88 16.75
CA ASN A 142 -1.56 -3.59 17.28
C ASN A 142 -0.47 -4.41 16.57
N LEU A 143 -0.23 -4.12 15.30
CA LEU A 143 0.73 -4.85 14.45
C LEU A 143 2.17 -4.36 14.60
N HIS A 144 2.38 -3.27 15.35
CA HIS A 144 3.69 -2.75 15.73
C HIS A 144 3.87 -2.75 17.27
N PRO A 145 4.13 -3.91 17.89
CA PRO A 145 4.22 -4.02 19.36
C PRO A 145 5.37 -3.20 19.99
N GLY A 146 6.22 -2.54 19.19
CA GLY A 146 7.30 -1.65 19.66
C GLY A 146 6.90 -0.18 19.88
N MET A 147 5.65 0.21 19.62
CA MET A 147 5.11 1.55 19.90
C MET A 147 3.77 1.44 20.63
N ALA A 148 3.78 0.82 21.82
CA ALA A 148 2.66 0.98 22.74
C ALA A 148 2.63 2.45 23.20
N THR A 149 1.80 3.28 22.56
CA THR A 149 1.26 4.45 23.25
C THR A 149 0.28 3.93 24.28
N ASP A 150 0.60 4.23 25.54
CA ASP A 150 -0.28 4.08 26.69
C ASP A 150 -1.72 4.51 26.35
N GLN A 151 -2.59 3.54 26.12
CA GLN A 151 -4.03 3.75 26.05
C GLN A 151 -4.65 3.39 27.41
N SER A 152 -4.22 4.10 28.46
CA SER A 152 -5.12 4.40 29.57
C SER A 152 -6.02 5.56 29.16
N VAL A 153 -7.12 5.26 28.45
CA VAL A 153 -8.28 6.15 28.37
C VAL A 153 -9.54 5.31 28.55
N GLN A 154 -10.02 5.35 29.81
CA GLN A 154 -11.38 5.17 30.34
C GLN A 154 -12.33 4.14 29.72
#